data_AF-A0A7C4CRT5-F1
#
_entry.id   AF-A0A7C4CRT5-F1
#
_cell.length_a   1.000
_cell.length_b   1.000
_cell.length_c   1.000
_cell.angle_alpha   90.00
_cell.angle_beta   90.00
_cell.angle_gamma   90.00
#
_symmetry.space_group_name_H-M   'P 1'
#
loop_
_entity.id
_entity.type
_entity.pdbx_description
1 polymer ?
#
loop_
_entity_poly.entity_id
_entity_poly.type
_entity_poly.pdbx_seq_one_letter_code
_entity_poly.pdbx_strand_id
1 'polypeptide(L)'
;MKGRNSGQIRIIEAFLAIFIVFSAIAVSANITAKSPSSANNGLASLGMQALLQLDSDGSLAAYITAGNWSGLRESLNLLLPAGVSFNLKVYDNQMRQVNTETVSSGGFSSQEITLVKYVCTSQAPEFRVYVVYLYLAVAKQ
;
A
#
# COMPACT_ATOMS: atom_id res chain seq x y z
N MET A 1 -54.25 -28.47 -15.08
CA MET A 1 -53.14 -29.13 -14.36
C MET A 1 -52.16 -28.04 -13.93
N LYS A 2 -52.10 -27.70 -12.63
CA LYS A 2 -51.33 -26.56 -12.12
C LYS A 2 -50.48 -27.02 -10.94
N GLY A 3 -49.18 -27.14 -11.17
CA GLY A 3 -48.22 -27.45 -10.13
C GLY A 3 -46.81 -27.30 -10.66
N ARG A 4 -45.95 -26.73 -9.81
CA ARG A 4 -44.49 -26.99 -9.77
C ARG A 4 -43.56 -26.07 -10.55
N ASN A 5 -43.56 -24.76 -10.23
CA ASN A 5 -42.47 -23.84 -10.58
C ASN A 5 -41.69 -23.28 -9.36
N SER A 6 -42.15 -23.49 -8.13
CA SER A 6 -41.52 -22.88 -6.93
C SER A 6 -40.14 -23.46 -6.58
N GLY A 7 -39.94 -24.77 -6.78
CA GLY A 7 -38.65 -25.42 -6.53
C GLY A 7 -37.58 -25.03 -7.56
N GLN A 8 -37.97 -24.89 -8.83
CA GLN A 8 -37.06 -24.46 -9.90
C GLN A 8 -36.58 -23.03 -9.69
N ILE A 9 -37.47 -22.13 -9.26
CA ILE A 9 -37.11 -20.74 -8.91
C ILE A 9 -36.09 -20.73 -7.76
N ARG A 10 -36.29 -21.56 -6.73
CA ARG A 10 -35.36 -21.66 -5.59
C ARG A 10 -33.98 -22.18 -5.99
N ILE A 11 -33.93 -23.10 -6.95
CA ILE A 11 -32.67 -23.63 -7.49
C ILE A 11 -31.95 -22.55 -8.29
N ILE A 12 -32.66 -21.83 -9.17
CA ILE A 12 -32.08 -20.74 -9.96
C ILE A 12 -31.54 -19.63 -9.03
N GLU A 13 -32.28 -19.29 -7.98
CA GLU A 13 -31.86 -18.30 -6.97
C GLU A 13 -30.57 -18.72 -6.25
N ALA A 14 -30.48 -19.97 -5.81
CA ALA A 14 -29.28 -20.49 -5.17
C ALA A 14 -28.07 -20.48 -6.11
N PHE A 15 -28.26 -20.87 -7.38
CA PHE A 15 -27.21 -20.82 -8.39
C PHE A 15 -26.74 -19.39 -8.65
N LEU A 16 -27.68 -18.44 -8.75
CA LEU A 16 -27.36 -17.03 -8.95
C LEU A 16 -26.59 -16.45 -7.75
N ALA A 17 -27.01 -16.77 -6.52
CA ALA A 17 -26.32 -16.35 -5.31
C ALA A 17 -24.88 -16.86 -5.25
N ILE A 18 -24.68 -18.14 -5.57
CA ILE A 18 -23.34 -18.74 -5.65
C ILE A 18 -22.49 -18.04 -6.71
N PHE A 19 -23.06 -17.78 -7.90
CA PHE A 19 -22.38 -17.07 -8.98
C PHE A 19 -21.98 -15.64 -8.60
N ILE A 20 -22.84 -14.92 -7.88
CA ILE A 20 -22.54 -13.58 -7.37
C ILE A 20 -21.39 -13.62 -6.37
N VAL A 21 -21.40 -14.56 -5.42
CA VAL A 21 -20.32 -14.71 -4.43
C VAL A 21 -18.97 -15.02 -5.10
N PHE A 22 -18.94 -15.97 -6.03
CA PHE A 22 -17.71 -16.28 -6.76
C PHE A 22 -17.24 -15.14 -7.66
N SER A 23 -18.17 -14.42 -8.29
CA SER A 23 -17.85 -13.23 -9.09
C SER A 23 -17.27 -12.11 -8.23
N ALA A 24 -17.83 -11.88 -7.04
CA ALA A 24 -17.31 -10.89 -6.09
C ALA A 24 -15.89 -11.26 -5.63
N ILE A 25 -15.62 -12.54 -5.36
CA ILE A 25 -14.28 -13.02 -5.01
C ILE A 25 -13.31 -12.84 -6.20
N ALA A 26 -13.71 -13.26 -7.40
CA ALA A 26 -12.88 -13.13 -8.62
C ALA A 26 -12.57 -11.67 -8.96
N VAL A 27 -13.55 -10.77 -8.82
CA VAL A 27 -13.34 -9.33 -8.99
C VAL A 27 -12.42 -8.80 -7.89
N SER A 28 -12.65 -9.16 -6.62
CA SER A 28 -11.82 -8.71 -5.50
C SER A 28 -10.34 -9.11 -5.62
N ALA A 29 -10.05 -10.29 -6.19
CA ALA A 29 -8.67 -10.71 -6.48
C ALA A 29 -7.97 -9.77 -7.48
N ASN A 30 -8.72 -9.12 -8.38
CA ASN A 30 -8.21 -8.15 -9.34
C ASN A 30 -8.21 -6.69 -8.82
N ILE A 31 -8.81 -6.42 -7.65
CA ILE A 31 -8.82 -5.07 -7.03
C ILE A 31 -7.48 -4.76 -6.33
N THR A 32 -6.62 -5.75 -6.12
CA THR A 32 -5.24 -5.50 -5.65
C THR A 32 -4.44 -4.85 -6.78
N ALA A 33 -4.48 -3.51 -6.79
CA ALA A 33 -3.70 -2.56 -7.58
C ALA A 33 -2.81 -3.17 -8.69
N LYS A 34 -3.29 -3.09 -9.93
CA LYS A 34 -2.48 -3.30 -11.13
C LYS A 34 -1.38 -2.23 -11.19
N SER A 35 -0.22 -2.51 -10.61
CA SER A 35 1.00 -1.71 -10.80
C SER A 35 1.57 -2.00 -12.20
N PRO A 36 2.03 -0.98 -12.95
CA PRO A 36 2.46 -1.18 -14.33
C PRO A 36 3.82 -1.88 -14.42
N SER A 37 3.90 -2.85 -15.36
CA SER A 37 5.10 -3.35 -16.07
C SER A 37 6.27 -3.97 -15.26
N SER A 38 6.17 -5.29 -15.09
CA SER A 38 7.09 -6.40 -15.50
C SER A 38 8.63 -6.31 -15.41
N ALA A 39 9.25 -5.25 -14.89
CA ALA A 39 10.67 -5.25 -14.47
C ALA A 39 10.86 -4.57 -13.10
N ASN A 40 10.02 -3.58 -12.79
CA ASN A 40 9.99 -2.81 -11.54
C ASN A 40 9.17 -3.45 -10.40
N ASN A 41 8.60 -4.63 -10.62
CA ASN A 41 7.77 -5.31 -9.63
C ASN A 41 8.54 -5.64 -8.34
N GLY A 42 9.86 -5.87 -8.45
CA GLY A 42 10.71 -6.15 -7.29
C GLY A 42 10.79 -4.97 -6.33
N LEU A 43 11.21 -3.79 -6.81
CA LEU A 43 11.30 -2.59 -5.98
C LEU A 43 9.93 -2.14 -5.45
N ALA A 44 8.88 -2.21 -6.29
CA ALA A 44 7.53 -1.86 -5.86
C ALA A 44 7.03 -2.80 -4.74
N SER A 45 7.27 -4.11 -4.89
CA SER A 45 6.93 -5.11 -3.86
C SER A 45 7.72 -4.89 -2.58
N LEU A 46 9.03 -4.64 -2.67
CA LEU A 46 9.87 -4.36 -1.50
C LEU A 46 9.41 -3.11 -0.75
N GLY A 47 9.14 -2.03 -1.48
CA GLY A 47 8.61 -0.80 -0.91
C GLY A 47 7.26 -0.97 -0.25
N MET A 48 6.34 -1.69 -0.90
CA MET A 48 5.02 -1.98 -0.34
C MET A 48 5.12 -2.84 0.91
N GLN A 49 5.96 -3.89 0.91
CA GLN A 49 6.18 -4.74 2.07
C GLN A 49 6.76 -3.96 3.25
N ALA A 50 7.73 -3.09 3.01
CA ALA A 50 8.31 -2.24 4.05
C ALA A 50 7.27 -1.30 4.67
N LEU A 51 6.47 -0.62 3.85
CA LEU A 51 5.40 0.27 4.34
C LEU A 51 4.31 -0.50 5.09
N LEU A 52 3.88 -1.65 4.55
CA LEU A 52 2.86 -2.49 5.18
C LEU A 52 3.35 -3.06 6.51
N GLN A 53 4.62 -3.43 6.62
CA GLN A 53 5.21 -3.88 7.88
C GLN A 53 5.19 -2.78 8.94
N LEU A 54 5.64 -1.57 8.60
CA LEU A 54 5.59 -0.40 9.51
C LEU A 54 4.15 0.01 9.86
N ASP A 55 3.19 -0.19 8.98
CA ASP A 55 1.80 0.13 9.28
C ASP A 55 1.18 -0.95 10.18
N SER A 56 1.53 -2.22 9.96
CA SER A 56 1.00 -3.36 10.70
C SER A 56 1.40 -3.38 12.18
N ASP A 57 2.58 -2.85 12.52
CA ASP A 57 3.03 -2.69 13.91
C ASP A 57 2.65 -1.31 14.50
N GLY A 58 1.96 -0.47 13.72
CA GLY A 58 1.52 0.88 14.10
C GLY A 58 2.63 1.94 14.09
N SER A 59 3.88 1.58 13.75
CA SER A 59 5.02 2.48 13.80
C SER A 59 4.95 3.57 12.73
N LEU A 60 4.42 3.28 11.53
CA LEU A 60 4.34 4.24 10.43
C LEU A 60 3.59 5.50 10.83
N ALA A 61 2.35 5.33 11.30
CA ALA A 61 1.52 6.45 11.74
C ALA A 61 2.06 7.10 13.02
N ALA A 62 2.67 6.33 13.93
CA ALA A 62 3.29 6.87 15.14
C ALA A 62 4.47 7.80 14.81
N TYR A 63 5.38 7.40 13.90
CA TYR A 63 6.50 8.23 13.47
C TYR A 63 6.01 9.52 12.81
N ILE A 64 5.02 9.43 11.91
CA ILE A 64 4.46 10.59 11.21
C ILE A 64 3.81 11.56 12.21
N THR A 65 3.00 11.05 13.15
CA THR A 65 2.28 11.86 14.13
C THR A 65 3.23 12.54 15.11
N ALA A 66 4.28 11.84 15.54
CA ALA A 66 5.31 12.38 16.42
C ALA A 66 6.31 13.31 15.70
N GLY A 67 6.25 13.42 14.38
CA GLY A 67 7.27 14.13 13.59
C GLY A 67 8.66 13.49 13.68
N ASN A 68 8.74 12.19 14.04
CA ASN A 68 9.98 11.46 14.21
C ASN A 68 10.47 10.91 12.85
N TRP A 69 10.94 11.82 12.00
CA TRP A 69 11.41 11.51 10.65
C TRP A 69 12.70 10.68 10.64
N SER A 70 13.57 10.86 11.65
CA SER A 70 14.79 10.08 11.80
C SER A 70 14.50 8.62 12.12
N GLY A 71 13.56 8.34 13.03
CA GLY A 71 13.12 6.98 13.35
C GLY A 71 12.46 6.27 12.17
N LEU A 72 11.65 6.99 11.38
CA LEU A 72 11.08 6.45 10.14
C LEU A 72 12.16 6.09 9.12
N ARG A 73 13.16 6.97 8.95
CA ARG A 73 14.31 6.73 8.06
C ARG A 73 15.12 5.52 8.49
N GLU A 74 15.43 5.40 9.78
CA GLU A 74 16.19 4.26 10.32
C GLU A 74 15.44 2.94 10.16
N SER A 75 14.13 2.94 10.41
CA SER A 75 13.29 1.76 10.22
C SER A 75 13.27 1.32 8.75
N LEU A 76 13.17 2.27 7.81
CA LEU A 76 13.26 1.95 6.37
C LEU A 76 14.64 1.44 5.95
N ASN A 77 15.74 1.96 6.51
CA ASN A 77 17.08 1.43 6.26
C ASN A 77 17.25 -0.03 6.76
N LEU A 78 16.52 -0.43 7.80
CA LEU A 78 16.55 -1.81 8.31
C LEU A 78 15.66 -2.75 7.47
N LEU A 79 14.53 -2.26 6.97
CA LEU A 79 13.57 -3.05 6.21
C LEU A 79 13.94 -3.22 4.74
N LEU A 80 14.56 -2.21 4.14
CA LEU A 80 14.96 -2.27 2.74
C LEU A 80 16.31 -2.99 2.59
N PRO A 81 16.45 -3.88 1.58
CA PRO A 81 17.71 -4.56 1.32
C PRO A 81 18.86 -3.61 1.01
N ALA A 82 20.08 -4.03 1.34
CA ALA A 82 21.28 -3.35 0.90
C ALA A 82 21.29 -3.20 -0.64
N GLY A 83 21.71 -2.03 -1.13
CA GLY A 83 21.68 -1.71 -2.55
C GLY A 83 20.36 -1.08 -3.05
N VAL A 84 19.38 -0.87 -2.17
CA VAL A 84 18.18 -0.07 -2.48
C VAL A 84 18.31 1.32 -1.86
N SER A 85 18.27 2.35 -2.69
CA SER A 85 18.15 3.75 -2.26
C SER A 85 16.69 4.17 -2.20
N PHE A 86 16.34 5.02 -1.24
CA PHE A 86 14.98 5.55 -1.11
C PHE A 86 14.91 7.04 -0.80
N ASN A 87 13.78 7.64 -1.16
CA ASN A 87 13.34 8.95 -0.70
C ASN A 87 11.85 8.87 -0.37
N LEU A 88 11.45 9.39 0.79
CA LEU A 88 10.09 9.34 1.27
C LEU A 88 9.54 10.76 1.48
N LYS A 89 8.31 10.96 1.01
CA LYS A 89 7.52 12.16 1.28
C LYS A 89 6.19 11.76 1.91
N VAL A 90 5.74 12.55 2.88
CA VAL A 90 4.45 12.35 3.54
C VAL A 90 3.58 13.55 3.29
N TYR A 91 2.33 13.30 2.95
CA TYR A 91 1.31 14.32 2.70
C TYR A 91 0.13 14.15 3.65
N ASP A 92 -0.50 15.26 4.02
CA ASP A 92 -1.79 15.24 4.71
C ASP A 92 -2.97 14.99 3.74
N ASN A 93 -4.19 15.00 4.29
CA ASN A 93 -5.43 14.86 3.51
C ASN A 93 -5.68 15.99 2.49
N GLN A 94 -4.94 17.10 2.58
CA GLN A 94 -4.99 18.23 1.64
C GLN A 94 -3.82 18.18 0.63
N MET A 95 -3.07 17.08 0.59
CA MET A 95 -1.89 16.90 -0.25
C MET A 95 -0.77 17.91 0.03
N ARG A 96 -0.70 18.45 1.26
CA ARG A 96 0.40 19.29 1.71
C ARG A 96 1.48 18.40 2.31
N GLN A 97 2.73 18.60 1.91
CA GLN A 97 3.84 17.84 2.46
C GLN A 97 4.01 18.18 3.95
N VAL A 98 3.99 17.16 4.81
CA VAL A 98 4.07 17.33 6.27
C VAL A 98 5.45 17.03 6.83
N ASN A 99 6.28 16.26 6.12
CA ASN A 99 7.64 15.99 6.58
C ASN A 99 8.50 17.26 6.45
N THR A 100 9.03 17.70 7.60
CA THR A 100 9.89 18.88 7.74
C THR A 100 11.36 18.57 7.46
N GLU A 101 11.74 17.30 7.57
CA GLU A 101 13.09 16.81 7.31
C GLU A 101 13.11 15.85 6.13
N THR A 102 14.31 15.66 5.56
CA THR A 102 14.51 14.72 4.46
C THR A 102 14.54 13.29 4.99
N VAL A 103 13.61 12.46 4.53
CA VAL A 103 13.56 11.02 4.82
C VAL A 103 14.14 10.28 3.62
N SER A 104 15.44 10.04 3.60
CA SER A 104 16.11 9.33 2.51
C SER A 104 17.28 8.48 3.01
N SER A 105 17.69 7.50 2.20
CA SER A 105 18.93 6.73 2.41
C SER A 105 20.21 7.51 2.01
N GLY A 106 20.08 8.75 1.54
CA GLY A 106 21.18 9.54 0.98
C GLY A 106 21.19 9.54 -0.56
N GLY A 107 22.31 9.13 -1.16
CA GLY A 107 22.56 9.22 -2.61
C GLY A 107 21.45 8.57 -3.45
N PHE A 108 20.64 9.42 -4.09
CA PHE A 108 19.50 9.02 -4.92
C PHE A 108 19.82 9.37 -6.38
N SER A 109 20.61 8.52 -7.02
CA SER A 109 21.05 8.67 -8.41
C SER A 109 20.81 7.35 -9.16
N SER A 110 19.66 7.24 -9.81
CA SER A 110 19.32 6.12 -10.68
C SER A 110 18.55 6.61 -11.90
N GLN A 111 18.70 5.92 -13.02
CA GLN A 111 17.91 6.14 -14.23
C GLN A 111 16.52 5.52 -14.13
N GLU A 112 16.34 4.54 -13.23
CA GLU A 112 15.08 3.87 -12.98
C GLU A 112 14.64 4.13 -11.53
N ILE A 113 13.50 4.81 -11.39
CA ILE A 113 12.89 5.17 -10.10
C ILE A 113 11.49 4.55 -10.05
N THR A 114 11.22 3.77 -9.01
CA THR A 114 9.91 3.21 -8.71
C THR A 114 9.24 4.03 -7.62
N LEU A 115 7.97 4.42 -7.82
CA LEU A 115 7.16 5.08 -6.80
C LEU A 115 6.13 4.11 -6.22
N VAL A 116 6.13 3.98 -4.90
CA VAL A 116 5.10 3.30 -4.13
C VAL A 116 4.27 4.36 -3.40
N LYS A 117 2.94 4.27 -3.53
CA LYS A 117 1.99 5.12 -2.80
C LYS A 117 1.26 4.28 -1.76
N TYR A 118 1.20 4.78 -0.54
CA TYR A 118 0.55 4.11 0.58
C TYR A 118 -0.31 5.10 1.37
N VAL A 119 -1.43 4.64 1.90
CA VAL A 119 -2.30 5.44 2.78
C VAL A 119 -2.22 4.83 4.17
N CYS A 120 -1.88 5.66 5.16
CA CYS A 120 -1.88 5.24 6.55
C CYS A 120 -2.76 6.17 7.39
N THR A 121 -3.31 5.66 8.48
CA THR A 121 -4.20 6.42 9.37
C THR A 121 -3.70 6.35 10.80
N SER A 122 -3.77 7.47 11.52
CA SER A 122 -3.41 7.49 12.94
C SER A 122 -4.45 6.78 13.79
N GLN A 123 -3.99 5.98 14.75
CA GLN A 123 -4.81 5.37 15.81
C GLN A 123 -5.01 6.31 17.02
N ALA A 124 -4.62 7.58 16.90
CA ALA A 124 -4.73 8.62 17.93
C ALA A 124 -6.20 9.09 18.12
N PRO A 125 -6.54 9.78 19.22
CA PRO A 125 -7.90 10.30 19.45
C PRO A 125 -8.40 11.25 18.35
N GLU A 126 -7.49 11.89 17.62
CA GLU A 126 -7.80 12.60 16.38
C GLU A 126 -7.45 11.71 15.18
N PHE A 127 -8.48 11.37 14.39
CA PHE A 127 -8.30 10.63 13.15
C PHE A 127 -7.60 11.50 12.11
N ARG A 128 -6.38 11.11 11.72
CA ARG A 128 -5.59 11.77 10.68
C ARG A 128 -5.26 10.75 9.60
N VAL A 129 -5.36 11.19 8.35
CA VAL A 129 -5.04 10.41 7.16
C VAL A 129 -3.79 10.99 6.54
N TYR A 130 -2.83 10.13 6.23
CA TYR A 130 -1.60 10.51 5.56
C TYR A 130 -1.42 9.69 4.29
N VAL A 131 -0.85 10.34 3.27
CA VAL A 131 -0.44 9.70 2.02
C VAL A 131 1.08 9.69 1.97
N VAL A 132 1.65 8.49 1.91
CA VAL A 132 3.11 8.25 1.89
C VAL A 132 3.53 7.94 0.47
N TYR A 133 4.48 8.71 -0.04
CA TYR A 133 5.14 8.49 -1.33
C TYR A 133 6.55 8.01 -1.06
N LEU A 134 6.81 6.74 -1.38
CA LEU A 134 8.12 6.11 -1.26
C LEU A 134 8.71 5.91 -2.65
N TYR A 135 9.75 6.69 -2.96
CA TYR A 135 10.55 6.56 -4.17
C TYR A 135 11.70 5.61 -3.91
N LEU A 136 11.93 4.67 -4.81
CA LEU A 136 12.92 3.60 -4.69
C LEU A 136 13.76 3.53 -5.95
N ALA A 137 15.04 3.21 -5.77
CA ALA A 137 16.01 3.07 -6.84
C ALA A 137 17.06 2.03 -6.45
N VAL A 138 17.66 1.37 -7.44
CA VAL A 138 18.88 0.57 -7.19
C VAL A 138 20.04 1.54 -7.01
N ALA A 139 20.77 1.43 -5.90
CA ALA A 139 21.97 2.20 -5.65
C ALA A 139 23.07 1.76 -6.63
N LYS A 140 23.71 2.72 -7.30
CA LYS A 140 24.96 2.43 -8.01
C LYS A 140 26.07 2.26 -6.96
N GLN A 141 26.71 1.09 -6.96
CA GLN A 141 27.98 0.87 -6.25
C GLN A 141 29.12 1.62 -6.94
#